data_AF-A0A6B3IGN2-F1
#
_entry.id   AF-A0A6B3IGN2-F1
#
_cell.length_a   1.000
_cell.length_b   1.000
_cell.length_c   1.000
_cell.angle_alpha   90.00
_cell.angle_beta   90.00
_cell.angle_gamma   90.00
#
_symmetry.space_group_name_H-M   'P 1'
#
loop_
_entity.id
_entity.type
_entity.pdbx_description
1 polymer ?
#
loop_
_entity_poly.entity_id
_entity_poly.type
_entity_poly.pdbx_seq_one_letter_code
_entity_poly.pdbx_strand_id
1 'polypeptide(L)' 'MRIVVLAGGIGGARFLRGLKQAAPEADITVIGNTGDDIHLFGLKVCPDLDTVMYTLGGGINEEQGWGR' A
#
# COMPACT_ATOMS: atom_id res chain seq x y z
N MET A 1 -4.99 16.73 11.00
CA MET A 1 -3.53 16.83 10.78
C MET A 1 -3.20 16.26 9.41
N ARG A 2 -2.17 16.73 8.68
CA ARG A 2 -1.81 16.19 7.36
C ARG A 2 -0.46 15.49 7.41
N ILE A 3 -0.40 14.23 6.95
CA ILE A 3 0.82 13.42 6.93
C ILE A 3 1.05 12.91 5.51
N VAL A 4 2.28 13.06 5.02
CA VAL A 4 2.70 12.51 3.73
C VAL A 4 3.72 11.41 3.96
N VAL A 5 3.53 10.25 3.34
CA VAL A 5 4.40 9.07 3.49
C VAL A 5 4.90 8.61 2.12
N LEU A 6 6.21 8.47 1.98
CA LEU A 6 6.82 7.73 0.88
C LEU A 6 6.76 6.23 1.21
N ALA A 7 6.10 5.43 0.38
CA ALA A 7 5.89 4.01 0.67
C ALA A 7 5.96 3.12 -0.57
N GLY A 8 6.41 1.89 -0.35
CA GLY A 8 6.45 0.81 -1.32
C GLY A 8 6.40 -0.55 -0.60
N GLY A 9 5.92 -1.56 -1.30
CA GLY A 9 5.84 -2.94 -0.87
C GLY A 9 4.99 -3.20 0.38
N ILE A 10 5.12 -4.42 0.88
CA ILE A 10 4.41 -4.91 2.06
C ILE A 10 4.81 -4.12 3.32
N GLY A 11 6.08 -3.73 3.44
CA GLY A 11 6.59 -2.95 4.57
C GLY A 11 5.92 -1.59 4.68
N GLY A 12 5.82 -0.86 3.57
CA GLY A 12 5.12 0.43 3.52
C GLY A 12 3.64 0.29 3.86
N ALA A 13 2.98 -0.74 3.33
CA ALA A 13 1.57 -0.99 3.60
C ALA A 13 1.28 -1.32 5.09
N ARG A 14 2.15 -2.14 5.73
CA ARG A 14 2.07 -2.43 7.17
C ARG A 14 2.29 -1.19 8.03
N PHE A 15 3.27 -0.35 7.67
CA PHE A 15 3.50 0.92 8.34
C PHE A 15 2.25 1.82 8.26
N LEU A 16 1.65 1.96 7.08
CA LEU A 16 0.44 2.77 6.88
C LEU A 16 -0.76 2.26 7.70
N ARG A 17 -0.90 0.93 7.82
CA ARG A 17 -1.93 0.32 8.68
C ARG A 17 -1.76 0.74 10.14
N GLY A 18 -0.54 0.69 10.67
CA GLY A 18 -0.22 1.16 12.02
C GLY A 18 -0.39 2.67 12.18
N LEU A 19 0.05 3.46 11.19
CA LEU A 19 -0.09 4.91 11.20
C LEU A 19 -1.56 5.35 11.28
N LYS A 20 -2.45 4.70 10.50
CA LYS A 20 -3.89 4.97 10.53
C LYS A 20 -4.51 4.67 11.90
N GLN A 21 -4.00 3.65 12.60
CA GLN A 21 -4.44 3.34 13.97
C GLN A 21 -3.90 4.36 14.99
N ALA A 22 -2.65 4.79 14.84
CA ALA A 22 -2.00 5.74 15.75
C ALA A 22 -2.50 7.18 15.57
N ALA A 23 -2.96 7.54 14.38
CA ALA A 23 -3.45 8.88 14.05
C ALA A 23 -4.78 8.80 13.26
N PRO A 24 -5.89 8.44 13.93
CA PRO A 24 -7.17 8.19 13.25
C PRO A 24 -7.76 9.42 12.56
N GLU A 25 -7.48 10.62 13.08
CA GLU A 25 -7.95 11.91 12.54
C GLU A 25 -6.95 12.55 11.55
N ALA A 26 -5.89 11.83 11.18
CA ALA A 26 -4.94 12.32 10.19
C ALA A 26 -5.44 12.07 8.76
N ASP A 27 -5.32 13.11 7.94
CA ASP A 27 -5.40 12.98 6.49
C ASP A 27 -4.03 12.51 5.99
N ILE A 28 -3.98 11.28 5.49
CA ILE A 28 -2.75 10.59 5.10
C ILE A 28 -2.67 10.53 3.57
N THR A 29 -1.65 11.16 3.01
CA THR A 29 -1.32 11.06 1.58
C THR A 29 -0.12 10.13 1.40
N VAL A 30 -0.24 9.17 0.47
CA VAL A 30 0.85 8.25 0.14
C VAL A 30 1.46 8.63 -1.21
N ILE A 31 2.77 8.81 -1.23
CA ILE A 31 3.56 8.87 -2.47
C ILE A 31 4.13 7.47 -2.68
N GLY A 32 3.52 6.74 -3.61
CA GLY A 32 3.86 5.33 -3.87
C GLY A 32 5.08 5.16 -4.77
N ASN A 33 5.87 4.12 -4.50
CA ASN A 33 6.92 3.65 -5.40
C ASN A 33 6.30 3.10 -6.71
N THR A 34 6.91 3.46 -7.85
CA THR A 34 6.56 2.95 -9.18
C THR A 34 7.75 2.25 -9.86
N GLY A 35 8.85 2.02 -9.13
CA GLY A 35 10.05 1.36 -9.67
C GLY A 35 9.80 -0.08 -10.11
N ASP A 36 8.77 -0.71 -9.54
CA ASP A 36 8.40 -2.10 -9.81
C ASP A 36 7.20 -2.19 -10.79
N ASP A 37 6.74 -1.06 -11.34
CA ASP A 37 5.68 -1.06 -12.35
C ASP A 37 6.15 -1.80 -13.62
N ILE A 38 5.35 -2.75 -14.10
CA ILE A 38 5.67 -3.54 -15.30
C ILE A 38 4.46 -3.67 -16.22
N HIS A 39 4.73 -3.91 -17.51
CA HIS A 39 3.72 -4.40 -18.44
C HIS A 39 3.90 -5.91 -18.61
N LEU A 40 2.88 -6.68 -18.26
CA LEU A 40 2.89 -8.14 -18.31
C LEU A 40 1.60 -8.61 -19.00
N PHE A 41 1.72 -9.45 -20.03
CA PHE A 41 0.59 -9.94 -20.84
C PHE A 41 -0.32 -8.83 -21.40
N GLY A 42 0.26 -7.68 -21.77
CA GLY A 42 -0.49 -6.53 -22.31
C GLY A 42 -1.23 -5.69 -21.26
N LEU A 43 -1.06 -5.99 -19.98
CA LEU A 43 -1.66 -5.26 -18.86
C LEU A 43 -0.58 -4.52 -18.06
N LYS A 44 -0.94 -3.40 -17.44
CA LYS A 44 -0.07 -2.69 -16.49
C LYS A 44 -0.26 -3.27 -15.09
N VAL A 45 0.84 -3.61 -14.43
CA VAL A 45 0.90 -4.10 -13.05
C VAL A 45 1.69 -3.08 -12.22
N CYS A 46 1.12 -2.65 -11.08
CA CYS A 46 1.73 -1.67 -10.18
C CYS A 46 1.86 -2.26 -8.77
N PRO A 47 2.84 -3.14 -8.51
CA PRO A 47 2.83 -4.03 -7.34
C PRO A 47 2.72 -3.30 -5.99
N ASP A 48 3.41 -2.17 -5.86
CA ASP A 48 3.47 -1.42 -4.60
C ASP A 48 2.19 -0.64 -4.31
N LEU A 49 1.65 0.03 -5.33
CA LEU A 49 0.35 0.71 -5.24
C LEU A 49 -0.77 -0.29 -4.94
N ASP A 50 -0.77 -1.43 -5.64
CA ASP A 50 -1.73 -2.51 -5.42
C ASP A 50 -1.61 -3.09 -4.00
N THR A 51 -0.39 -3.31 -3.52
CA THR A 51 -0.14 -3.80 -2.16
C THR A 51 -0.68 -2.85 -1.10
N VAL A 52 -0.45 -1.53 -1.24
CA VAL A 52 -1.01 -0.52 -0.32
C VAL A 52 -2.54 -0.54 -0.39
N MET A 53 -3.11 -0.54 -1.59
CA MET A 53 -4.55 -0.55 -1.80
C MET A 53 -5.21 -1.79 -1.17
N TYR A 54 -4.70 -2.99 -1.42
CA TYR A 54 -5.27 -4.23 -0.88
C TYR A 54 -5.10 -4.33 0.64
N THR A 55 -3.94 -3.95 1.17
CA THR A 55 -3.67 -4.02 2.61
C THR A 55 -4.58 -3.08 3.42
N LEU A 56 -4.82 -1.86 2.93
CA LEU A 56 -5.67 -0.86 3.59
C LEU A 56 -7.16 -1.03 3.29
N GLY A 57 -7.49 -1.61 2.13
CA GLY A 57 -8.85 -1.93 1.71
C GLY A 57 -9.40 -3.24 2.29
N GLY A 58 -8.61 -3.98 3.07
CA GLY A 58 -9.01 -5.27 3.65
C GLY A 58 -9.09 -6.41 2.63
N GLY A 59 -8.42 -6.26 1.48
CA GLY A 59 -8.39 -7.24 0.39
C GLY A 59 -7.13 -8.10 0.36
N ILE A 60 -6.35 -8.14 1.45
CA ILE A 60 -5.13 -8.96 1.52
C ILE A 60 -5.43 -10.31 2.19
N ASN A 61 -4.81 -11.38 1.69
CA ASN A 61 -4.79 -12.66 2.39
C ASN A 61 -3.86 -12.58 3.61
N GLU A 62 -4.42 -12.60 4.82
CA GLU A 62 -3.64 -12.44 6.05
C GLU A 62 -2.81 -13.68 6.42
N GLU A 63 -3.21 -14.90 6.02
CA GLU A 63 -2.43 -16.12 6.29
C GLU A 63 -1.13 -16.13 5.47
N GLN A 64 -1.21 -15.70 4.21
CA GLN A 64 -0.06 -15.64 3.30
C GLN A 64 0.72 -14.32 3.43
N GLY A 65 0.05 -13.26 3.87
CA GLY A 65 0.63 -11.93 4.06
C GLY A 65 0.80 -11.10 2.78
N TRP A 66 0.32 -11.59 1.64
CA TRP A 66 0.27 -10.90 0.34
C TRP A 66 -0.76 -11.54 -0.59
N GLY A 67 -1.16 -10.83 -1.65
CA GLY A 67 -2.17 -11.31 -2.59
C GLY A 67 -3.59 -11.32 -2.01
N ARG A 68 -4.51 -11.97 -2.72
CA ARG A 68 -5.91 -12.18 -2.32
C ARG A 68 -6.14 -13.65 -1.95
#